data_AF-A0A2K1P8I7-F1
#
_entry.id   AF-A0A2K1P8I7-F1
#
_cell.length_a   1.000
_cell.length_b   1.000
_cell.length_c   1.000
_cell.angle_alpha   90.00
_cell.angle_beta   90.00
_cell.angle_gamma   90.00
#
_symmetry.space_group_name_H-M   'P 1'
#
loop_
_entity.id
_entity.type
_entity.pdbx_description
1 polymer ?
#
loop_
_entity_poly.entity_id
_entity_poly.type
_entity_poly.pdbx_seq_one_letter_code
_entity_poly.pdbx_strand_id
1 'polypeptide(L)'
;MYAKVIENIRLVGVYVWKAVYVVAGKDVSDWGDLKGKDVYIDFRGGSPDIIARASMKAAGYDPDKDFNIKYLPGSEIKRLILSGQADAAVFPEPHISQLVLASGGKMNVAIDCQEGFVKSISGWEKGEEIPIGGLWVVVSNIEGKEKAVEKFIDAFDEANDYAIKHPQEVGNFTSKCFKQYFGAEFPSKAVEDSIMSGRLKLDFIEVEDVKPLMPSYLESLGFPIPDEGIYYKAEISLPEEDDSDD
;
A
#
# COMPACT_ATOMS: atom_id res chain seq x y z
N MET A 1 -0.09 -14.06 5.49
CA MET A 1 1.39 -14.05 5.62
C MET A 1 1.84 -13.68 7.03
N TYR A 2 1.20 -12.72 7.72
CA TYR A 2 1.61 -12.28 9.08
C TYR A 2 1.18 -13.17 10.26
N ALA A 3 0.21 -14.07 10.06
CA ALA A 3 -0.34 -14.90 11.15
C ALA A 3 0.51 -16.13 11.51
N LYS A 4 1.59 -16.37 10.76
CA LYS A 4 2.50 -17.48 10.98
C LYS A 4 3.93 -16.98 10.76
N VAL A 5 4.70 -16.89 11.85
CA VAL A 5 6.17 -16.93 11.88
C VAL A 5 6.90 -15.64 11.46
N ILE A 6 6.63 -14.49 12.08
CA ILE A 6 7.68 -13.46 12.23
C ILE A 6 7.61 -12.85 13.65
N GLU A 7 8.09 -13.61 14.64
CA GLU A 7 8.14 -13.19 16.06
C GLU A 7 9.02 -11.95 16.29
N ASN A 8 9.85 -11.59 15.31
CA ASN A 8 10.87 -10.55 15.44
C ASN A 8 10.52 -9.23 14.76
N ILE A 9 9.29 -9.02 14.27
CA ILE A 9 8.88 -7.71 13.75
C ILE A 9 7.78 -7.07 14.59
N ARG A 10 7.79 -5.75 14.66
CA ARG A 10 6.74 -4.97 15.31
C ARG A 10 6.28 -3.83 14.41
N LEU A 11 4.98 -3.61 14.33
CA LEU A 11 4.37 -2.48 13.63
C LEU A 11 4.53 -1.22 14.48
N VAL A 12 5.19 -0.21 13.93
CA VAL A 12 5.36 1.11 14.55
C VAL A 12 4.21 2.04 14.21
N GLY A 13 3.69 1.95 12.99
CA GLY A 13 2.59 2.77 12.51
C GLY A 13 2.28 2.51 11.04
N VAL A 14 1.24 3.14 10.53
CA VAL A 14 0.82 3.06 9.12
C VAL A 14 1.06 4.41 8.45
N TYR A 15 1.64 4.39 7.25
CA TYR A 15 1.99 5.60 6.52
C TYR A 15 1.37 5.70 5.13
N VAL A 16 0.93 4.58 4.52
CA VAL A 16 0.22 4.62 3.23
C VAL A 16 -1.24 4.27 3.46
N TRP A 17 -2.11 5.22 3.13
CA TRP A 17 -3.56 5.12 3.34
C TRP A 17 -4.36 5.00 2.04
N LYS A 18 -3.77 5.43 0.92
CA LYS A 18 -4.39 5.37 -0.41
C LYS A 18 -3.33 5.24 -1.48
N ALA A 19 -3.46 4.24 -2.35
CA ALA A 19 -2.50 3.99 -3.42
C ALA A 19 -2.97 3.02 -4.53
N VAL A 20 -3.98 2.17 -4.35
CA VAL A 20 -4.21 1.03 -5.28
C VAL A 20 -5.34 1.30 -6.26
N TYR A 21 -5.02 1.24 -7.56
CA TYR A 21 -5.96 1.55 -8.65
C TYR A 21 -5.87 0.58 -9.81
N VAL A 22 -6.89 0.63 -10.66
CA VAL A 22 -6.89 0.04 -12.01
C VAL A 22 -6.57 1.12 -13.03
N VAL A 23 -5.64 0.83 -13.94
CA VAL A 23 -5.46 1.56 -15.20
C VAL A 23 -6.01 0.73 -16.35
N ALA A 24 -6.78 1.37 -17.23
CA ALA A 24 -7.41 0.73 -18.38
C ALA A 24 -7.68 1.76 -19.50
N GLY A 25 -8.28 1.30 -20.60
CA GLY A 25 -8.82 2.17 -21.64
C GLY A 25 -9.99 3.03 -21.13
N LYS A 26 -10.26 4.14 -21.83
CA LYS A 26 -11.29 5.14 -21.43
C LYS A 26 -12.73 4.61 -21.46
N ASP A 27 -12.95 3.46 -22.07
CA ASP A 27 -14.21 2.73 -22.11
C ASP A 27 -14.48 1.92 -20.83
N VAL A 28 -13.52 1.84 -19.91
CA VAL A 28 -13.66 1.15 -18.62
C VAL A 28 -13.87 2.16 -17.51
N SER A 29 -14.95 1.99 -16.76
CA SER A 29 -15.35 2.83 -15.64
C SER A 29 -15.59 2.07 -14.34
N ASP A 30 -15.93 0.79 -14.43
CA ASP A 30 -16.16 -0.05 -13.26
C ASP A 30 -15.76 -1.52 -13.50
N TRP A 31 -15.92 -2.35 -12.47
CA TRP A 31 -15.61 -3.77 -12.55
C TRP A 31 -16.52 -4.55 -13.52
N GLY A 32 -17.73 -4.05 -13.81
CA GLY A 32 -18.63 -4.66 -14.79
C GLY A 32 -18.07 -4.59 -16.20
N ASP A 33 -17.43 -3.48 -16.56
CA ASP A 33 -16.75 -3.29 -17.85
C ASP A 33 -15.56 -4.26 -18.05
N LEU A 34 -15.07 -4.86 -16.97
CA LEU A 34 -13.95 -5.81 -16.96
C LEU A 34 -14.39 -7.27 -16.82
N LYS A 35 -15.69 -7.56 -16.72
CA LYS A 35 -16.17 -8.93 -16.59
C LYS A 35 -15.77 -9.78 -17.81
N GLY A 36 -15.12 -10.91 -17.54
CA GLY A 36 -14.58 -11.83 -18.54
C GLY A 36 -13.30 -11.36 -19.25
N LYS A 37 -12.78 -10.18 -18.90
CA LYS A 37 -11.55 -9.61 -19.47
C LYS A 37 -10.30 -10.01 -18.66
N ASP A 38 -9.14 -9.76 -19.25
CA ASP A 38 -7.85 -9.97 -18.58
C ASP A 38 -7.54 -8.82 -17.62
N VAL A 39 -7.36 -9.14 -16.34
CA VAL A 39 -6.91 -8.18 -15.32
C VAL A 39 -5.53 -8.58 -14.84
N TYR A 40 -4.52 -7.77 -15.16
CA TYR A 40 -3.13 -8.06 -14.80
C TYR A 40 -2.78 -7.42 -13.46
N ILE A 41 -2.17 -8.19 -12.56
CA ILE A 41 -1.80 -7.72 -11.23
C ILE A 41 -0.36 -8.13 -10.93
N ASP A 42 0.45 -7.19 -10.47
CA ASP A 42 1.79 -7.50 -9.95
C ASP A 42 1.70 -8.00 -8.50
N PHE A 43 2.66 -8.83 -8.09
CA PHE A 43 2.84 -9.30 -6.72
C PHE A 43 1.62 -10.05 -6.14
N ARG A 44 1.39 -11.26 -6.64
CA ARG A 44 0.35 -12.18 -6.15
C ARG A 44 0.41 -12.33 -4.62
N GLY A 45 -0.73 -12.14 -3.96
CA GLY A 45 -0.86 -12.18 -2.51
C GLY A 45 -0.32 -10.94 -1.78
N GLY A 46 0.15 -9.94 -2.51
CA GLY A 46 0.51 -8.63 -1.96
C GLY A 46 -0.65 -7.65 -1.93
N SER A 47 -0.40 -6.43 -1.43
CA SER A 47 -1.42 -5.41 -1.26
C SER A 47 -2.22 -5.09 -2.54
N PRO A 48 -1.62 -4.96 -3.74
CA PRO A 48 -2.39 -4.70 -4.97
C PRO A 48 -3.40 -5.80 -5.29
N ASP A 49 -3.01 -7.07 -5.16
CA ASP A 49 -3.87 -8.23 -5.38
C ASP A 49 -4.99 -8.34 -4.33
N ILE A 50 -4.63 -8.21 -3.05
CA ILE A 50 -5.58 -8.28 -1.94
C ILE A 50 -6.65 -7.20 -2.07
N ILE A 51 -6.24 -5.96 -2.30
CA ILE A 51 -7.15 -4.81 -2.35
C ILE A 51 -8.01 -4.85 -3.62
N ALA A 52 -7.45 -5.20 -4.79
CA ALA A 52 -8.26 -5.34 -6.00
C ALA A 52 -9.30 -6.46 -5.88
N ARG A 53 -8.94 -7.62 -5.31
CA ARG A 53 -9.90 -8.71 -5.07
C ARG A 53 -10.98 -8.32 -4.07
N ALA A 54 -10.63 -7.58 -3.02
CA ALA A 54 -11.61 -7.05 -2.07
C ALA A 54 -12.55 -6.04 -2.75
N SER A 55 -12.02 -5.18 -3.64
CA SER A 55 -12.79 -4.25 -4.46
C SER A 55 -13.79 -4.95 -5.37
N MET A 56 -13.35 -5.98 -6.11
CA MET A 56 -14.21 -6.80 -6.97
C MET A 56 -15.37 -7.43 -6.18
N LYS A 57 -15.08 -7.98 -4.99
CA LYS A 57 -16.09 -8.57 -4.09
C LYS A 57 -17.08 -7.52 -3.59
N ALA A 58 -16.59 -6.34 -3.19
CA ALA A 58 -17.44 -5.23 -2.75
C ALA A 58 -18.35 -4.72 -3.87
N ALA A 59 -17.90 -4.84 -5.13
CA ALA A 59 -18.72 -4.55 -6.31
C ALA A 59 -19.67 -5.70 -6.72
N GLY A 60 -19.72 -6.80 -5.96
CA GLY A 60 -20.66 -7.91 -6.18
C GLY A 60 -20.17 -8.99 -7.15
N TYR A 61 -18.88 -9.01 -7.49
CA TYR A 61 -18.29 -9.99 -8.40
C TYR A 61 -17.45 -11.03 -7.67
N ASP A 62 -17.36 -12.23 -8.22
CA ASP A 62 -16.46 -13.29 -7.77
C ASP A 62 -15.12 -13.17 -8.53
N PRO A 63 -14.01 -12.78 -7.86
CA PRO A 63 -12.73 -12.53 -8.52
C PRO A 63 -12.21 -13.67 -9.38
N ASP A 64 -12.50 -14.92 -9.00
CA ASP A 64 -11.97 -16.12 -9.65
C ASP A 64 -12.91 -16.69 -10.72
N LYS A 65 -14.16 -16.19 -10.81
CA LYS A 65 -15.14 -16.63 -11.81
C LYS A 65 -15.49 -15.56 -12.83
N ASP A 66 -15.56 -14.31 -12.40
CA ASP A 66 -15.99 -13.20 -13.24
C ASP A 66 -14.83 -12.52 -13.99
N PHE A 67 -13.57 -12.79 -13.64
CA PHE A 67 -12.39 -12.16 -14.26
C PHE A 67 -11.29 -13.19 -14.58
N ASN A 68 -10.46 -12.87 -15.57
CA ASN A 68 -9.23 -13.62 -15.84
C ASN A 68 -8.03 -12.91 -15.20
N ILE A 69 -7.81 -13.15 -13.90
CA ILE A 69 -6.71 -12.51 -13.15
C ILE A 69 -5.39 -13.17 -13.53
N LYS A 70 -4.46 -12.38 -14.07
CA LYS A 70 -3.13 -12.81 -14.51
C LYS A 70 -2.04 -12.13 -13.70
N TYR A 71 -1.08 -12.92 -13.25
CA TYR A 71 0.06 -12.43 -12.49
C TYR A 71 1.33 -12.49 -13.35
N LEU A 72 1.97 -11.34 -13.51
CA LEU A 72 3.24 -11.19 -14.23
C LEU A 72 4.11 -10.14 -13.52
N PRO A 73 5.43 -10.11 -13.77
CA PRO A 73 6.27 -9.03 -13.26
C PRO A 73 5.77 -7.66 -13.73
N GLY A 74 5.80 -6.65 -12.86
CA GLY A 74 5.26 -5.33 -13.17
C GLY A 74 5.84 -4.68 -14.44
N SER A 75 7.12 -4.92 -14.77
CA SER A 75 7.73 -4.42 -16.01
C SER A 75 7.09 -5.02 -17.27
N GLU A 76 6.66 -6.28 -17.21
CA GLU A 76 5.99 -6.97 -18.30
C GLU A 76 4.53 -6.52 -18.43
N ILE A 77 3.80 -6.41 -17.31
CA ILE A 77 2.44 -5.87 -17.30
C ILE A 77 2.41 -4.47 -17.91
N LYS A 78 3.35 -3.59 -17.51
CA LYS A 78 3.47 -2.23 -18.06
C LYS A 78 3.66 -2.22 -19.58
N ARG A 79 4.46 -3.16 -20.12
CA ARG A 79 4.64 -3.30 -21.57
C ARG A 79 3.35 -3.76 -22.26
N LEU A 80 2.67 -4.76 -21.69
CA LEU A 80 1.43 -5.31 -22.27
C LEU A 80 0.33 -4.25 -22.32
N ILE A 81 0.08 -3.55 -21.20
CA ILE A 81 -0.98 -2.54 -21.11
C ILE A 81 -0.69 -1.35 -22.05
N LEU A 82 0.56 -0.86 -22.12
CA LEU A 82 0.94 0.24 -23.03
C LEU A 82 0.86 -0.16 -24.51
N SER A 83 1.02 -1.45 -24.82
CA SER A 83 0.87 -1.99 -26.18
C SER A 83 -0.58 -2.35 -26.55
N GLY A 84 -1.52 -2.26 -25.61
CA GLY A 84 -2.92 -2.65 -25.81
C GLY A 84 -3.15 -4.17 -25.83
N GLN A 85 -2.22 -4.96 -25.32
CA GLN A 85 -2.34 -6.44 -25.21
C GLN A 85 -2.93 -6.89 -23.86
N ALA A 86 -3.19 -5.97 -22.94
CA ALA A 86 -3.90 -6.19 -21.69
C ALA A 86 -5.10 -5.24 -21.64
N ASP A 87 -6.23 -5.70 -21.09
CA ASP A 87 -7.43 -4.88 -20.95
C ASP A 87 -7.32 -3.91 -19.76
N ALA A 88 -6.79 -4.42 -18.64
CA ALA A 88 -6.61 -3.66 -17.42
C ALA A 88 -5.38 -4.12 -16.64
N ALA A 89 -4.80 -3.22 -15.86
CA ALA A 89 -3.74 -3.53 -14.92
C ALA A 89 -3.99 -2.87 -13.55
N VAL A 90 -3.69 -3.60 -12.49
CA VAL A 90 -3.72 -3.12 -11.11
C VAL A 90 -2.31 -2.77 -10.66
N PHE A 91 -2.11 -1.55 -10.19
CA PHE A 91 -0.85 -1.10 -9.61
C PHE A 91 -1.08 -0.16 -8.43
N PRO A 92 -0.11 -0.04 -7.52
CA PRO A 92 -0.05 1.08 -6.62
C PRO A 92 0.44 2.35 -7.34
N GLU A 93 0.04 3.53 -6.87
CA GLU A 93 0.73 4.77 -7.16
C GLU A 93 2.19 4.71 -6.65
N PRO A 94 3.15 5.39 -7.32
CA PRO A 94 3.00 6.26 -8.49
C PRO A 94 3.00 5.53 -9.85
N HIS A 95 2.93 4.19 -9.88
CA HIS A 95 2.99 3.45 -11.15
C HIS A 95 1.74 3.62 -12.02
N ILE A 96 0.59 3.90 -11.40
CA ILE A 96 -0.64 4.25 -12.10
C ILE A 96 -0.46 5.58 -12.85
N SER A 97 0.01 6.62 -12.17
CA SER A 97 0.31 7.91 -12.80
C SER A 97 1.39 7.77 -13.88
N GLN A 98 2.41 6.94 -13.66
CA GLN A 98 3.43 6.62 -14.68
C GLN A 98 2.80 6.04 -15.96
N LEU A 99 1.87 5.07 -15.82
CA LEU A 99 1.21 4.43 -16.95
C LEU A 99 0.29 5.37 -17.70
N VAL A 100 -0.47 6.20 -16.98
CA VAL A 100 -1.35 7.22 -17.59
C VAL A 100 -0.52 8.21 -18.42
N LEU A 101 0.59 8.72 -17.87
CA LEU A 101 1.52 9.60 -18.58
C LEU A 101 2.13 8.92 -19.82
N ALA A 102 2.66 7.71 -19.65
CA ALA A 102 3.27 6.95 -20.74
C ALA A 102 2.29 6.58 -21.86
N SER A 103 0.99 6.47 -21.55
CA SER A 103 -0.05 6.15 -22.53
C SER A 103 -0.32 7.28 -23.54
N GLY A 104 0.13 8.51 -23.25
CA GLY A 104 -0.19 9.69 -24.06
C GLY A 104 -1.70 9.99 -24.11
N GLY A 105 -2.42 9.70 -23.02
CA GLY A 105 -3.87 9.95 -22.92
C GLY A 105 -4.77 8.88 -23.53
N LYS A 106 -4.23 7.70 -23.85
CA LYS A 106 -5.02 6.54 -24.28
C LYS A 106 -5.69 5.80 -23.12
N MET A 107 -5.11 5.90 -21.92
CA MET A 107 -5.60 5.25 -20.71
C MET A 107 -5.93 6.28 -19.64
N ASN A 108 -6.75 5.88 -18.68
CA ASN A 108 -7.09 6.63 -17.47
C ASN A 108 -6.96 5.74 -16.23
N VAL A 109 -6.95 6.39 -15.07
CA VAL A 109 -7.27 5.71 -13.81
C VAL A 109 -8.76 5.37 -13.87
N ALA A 110 -9.07 4.09 -14.02
CA ALA A 110 -10.41 3.61 -14.29
C ALA A 110 -11.18 3.32 -12.99
N ILE A 111 -10.53 2.67 -12.02
CA ILE A 111 -11.17 2.22 -10.78
C ILE A 111 -10.28 2.53 -9.59
N ASP A 112 -10.84 3.18 -8.57
CA ASP A 112 -10.27 3.25 -7.23
C ASP A 112 -10.61 1.96 -6.48
N CYS A 113 -9.60 1.14 -6.18
CA CYS A 113 -9.85 -0.17 -5.58
C CYS A 113 -10.32 -0.07 -4.12
N GLN A 114 -10.26 1.11 -3.50
CA GLN A 114 -10.51 1.31 -2.08
C GLN A 114 -11.90 1.89 -1.82
N GLU A 115 -12.41 2.76 -2.70
CA GLU A 115 -13.70 3.46 -2.53
C GLU A 115 -14.88 2.52 -2.23
N GLY A 116 -14.98 1.40 -2.96
CA GLY A 116 -16.02 0.40 -2.75
C GLY A 116 -15.73 -0.55 -1.59
N PHE A 117 -14.45 -0.93 -1.43
CA PHE A 117 -14.03 -1.88 -0.41
C PHE A 117 -14.16 -1.31 1.00
N VAL A 118 -13.76 -0.05 1.22
CA VAL A 118 -13.82 0.60 2.54
C VAL A 118 -15.24 0.60 3.13
N LYS A 119 -16.26 0.72 2.29
CA LYS A 119 -17.69 0.68 2.67
C LYS A 119 -18.14 -0.69 3.18
N SER A 120 -17.38 -1.75 2.86
CA SER A 120 -17.63 -3.11 3.35
C SER A 120 -17.01 -3.37 4.73
N ILE A 121 -16.16 -2.46 5.23
CA ILE A 121 -15.48 -2.60 6.51
C ILE A 121 -16.41 -2.10 7.62
N SER A 122 -16.79 -3.01 8.51
CA SER A 122 -17.69 -2.69 9.63
C SER A 122 -17.08 -1.64 10.56
N GLY A 123 -17.82 -0.55 10.81
CA GLY A 123 -17.42 0.52 11.73
C GLY A 123 -16.29 1.42 11.20
N TRP A 124 -16.05 1.47 9.89
CA TRP A 124 -15.01 2.32 9.32
C TRP A 124 -15.46 3.78 9.16
N GLU A 125 -14.77 4.70 9.82
CA GLU A 125 -15.10 6.14 9.82
C GLU A 125 -14.02 7.03 9.19
N LYS A 126 -12.93 6.44 8.66
CA LYS A 126 -11.75 7.18 8.16
C LYS A 126 -11.86 7.71 6.73
N GLY A 127 -13.00 7.55 6.04
CA GLY A 127 -13.19 7.96 4.64
C GLY A 127 -12.97 6.80 3.66
N GLU A 128 -12.20 7.04 2.58
CA GLU A 128 -11.82 6.03 1.57
C GLU A 128 -10.44 5.39 1.85
N GLU A 129 -9.80 5.85 2.91
CA GLU A 129 -8.49 5.46 3.37
C GLU A 129 -8.53 4.12 4.08
N ILE A 130 -7.56 3.26 3.78
CA ILE A 130 -7.34 1.98 4.46
C ILE A 130 -5.84 1.79 4.71
N PRO A 131 -5.43 1.05 5.75
CA PRO A 131 -4.01 0.81 6.04
C PRO A 131 -3.39 -0.08 4.96
N ILE A 132 -2.54 0.48 4.10
CA ILE A 132 -1.89 -0.25 2.99
C ILE A 132 -0.42 -0.53 3.31
N GLY A 133 0.30 0.46 3.86
CA GLY A 133 1.74 0.41 4.10
C GLY A 133 2.08 0.76 5.54
N GLY A 134 2.81 -0.13 6.21
CA GLY A 134 3.23 0.03 7.60
C GLY A 134 4.74 0.23 7.74
N LEU A 135 5.15 1.03 8.73
CA LEU A 135 6.53 1.07 9.20
C LEU A 135 6.73 -0.05 10.22
N TRP A 136 7.73 -0.90 9.98
CA TRP A 136 8.03 -2.04 10.83
C TRP A 136 9.46 -1.96 11.35
N VAL A 137 9.66 -2.41 12.58
CA VAL A 137 10.99 -2.63 13.16
C VAL A 137 11.26 -4.13 13.26
N VAL A 138 12.54 -4.49 13.19
CA VAL A 138 13.02 -5.82 13.58
C VAL A 138 13.56 -5.72 15.00
N VAL A 139 12.93 -6.41 15.96
CA VAL A 139 13.19 -6.29 17.40
C VAL A 139 14.68 -6.43 17.73
N SER A 140 15.33 -7.45 17.19
CA SER A 140 16.77 -7.71 17.42
C SER A 140 17.69 -6.59 16.92
N ASN A 141 17.23 -5.72 16.03
CA ASN A 141 18.04 -4.64 15.49
C ASN A 141 17.95 -3.35 16.31
N ILE A 142 16.94 -3.23 17.18
CA ILE A 142 16.60 -2.02 17.91
C ILE A 142 16.84 -2.10 19.42
N GLU A 143 17.17 -3.28 19.95
CA GLU A 143 17.50 -3.48 21.37
C GLU A 143 18.62 -2.52 21.83
N GLY A 144 18.35 -1.73 22.88
CA GLY A 144 19.26 -0.73 23.42
C GLY A 144 19.45 0.52 22.55
N LYS A 145 18.58 0.72 21.53
CA LYS A 145 18.63 1.83 20.58
C LYS A 145 17.34 2.65 20.55
N GLU A 146 16.58 2.66 21.65
CA GLU A 146 15.24 3.24 21.73
C GLU A 146 15.23 4.71 21.28
N LYS A 147 16.18 5.51 21.78
CA LYS A 147 16.35 6.91 21.37
C LYS A 147 16.66 7.10 19.88
N ALA A 148 17.33 6.14 19.25
CA ALA A 148 17.60 6.20 17.82
C ALA A 148 16.37 5.81 17.00
N VAL A 149 15.54 4.89 17.52
CA VAL A 149 14.25 4.54 16.92
C VAL A 149 13.28 5.71 17.00
N GLU A 150 13.14 6.35 18.17
CA GLU A 150 12.32 7.56 18.36
C GLU A 150 12.68 8.63 17.33
N LYS A 151 13.97 8.99 17.24
CA LYS A 151 14.45 9.98 16.25
C LYS A 151 14.19 9.58 14.81
N PHE A 152 14.24 8.27 14.50
CA PHE A 152 13.92 7.79 13.16
C PHE A 152 12.43 7.94 12.87
N ILE A 153 11.58 7.63 13.83
CA ILE A 153 10.12 7.77 13.71
C ILE A 153 9.76 9.25 13.49
N ASP A 154 10.31 10.16 14.30
CA ASP A 154 10.10 11.61 14.14
C ASP A 154 10.50 12.08 12.73
N ALA A 155 11.71 11.71 12.28
CA ALA A 155 12.21 12.08 10.95
C ALA A 155 11.40 11.43 9.82
N PHE A 156 10.86 10.23 10.04
CA PHE A 156 10.01 9.53 9.09
C PHE A 156 8.65 10.21 8.96
N ASP A 157 8.06 10.65 10.08
CA ASP A 157 6.82 11.42 10.08
C ASP A 157 7.01 12.74 9.32
N GLU A 158 8.04 13.53 9.69
CA GLU A 158 8.41 14.77 9.00
C GLU A 158 8.60 14.58 7.49
N ALA A 159 9.18 13.44 7.07
CA ALA A 159 9.36 13.12 5.66
C ALA A 159 8.05 12.81 4.93
N ASN A 160 7.09 12.11 5.56
CA ASN A 160 5.76 11.88 4.97
C ASN A 160 5.01 13.21 4.81
N ASP A 161 5.09 14.05 5.83
CA ASP A 161 4.46 15.35 5.89
C ASP A 161 5.01 16.29 4.81
N TYR A 162 6.34 16.31 4.67
CA TYR A 162 7.02 17.04 3.60
C TYR A 162 6.64 16.50 2.22
N ALA A 163 6.52 15.19 2.06
CA ALA A 163 6.20 14.57 0.78
C ALA A 163 4.85 15.07 0.21
N ILE A 164 3.83 15.14 1.06
CA ILE A 164 2.50 15.62 0.67
C ILE A 164 2.48 17.14 0.43
N LYS A 165 3.25 17.92 1.19
CA LYS A 165 3.31 19.39 1.07
C LYS A 165 4.16 19.87 -0.12
N HIS A 166 5.12 19.05 -0.58
CA HIS A 166 6.10 19.42 -1.62
C HIS A 166 6.18 18.41 -2.80
N PRO A 167 5.06 18.10 -3.47
CA PRO A 167 4.99 16.99 -4.43
C PRO A 167 5.94 17.12 -5.62
N GLN A 168 6.17 18.33 -6.13
CA GLN A 168 7.09 18.57 -7.24
C GLN A 168 8.56 18.33 -6.84
N GLU A 169 8.95 18.80 -5.66
CA GLU A 169 10.31 18.61 -5.12
C GLU A 169 10.56 17.12 -4.86
N VAL A 170 9.57 16.43 -4.30
CA VAL A 170 9.61 14.99 -4.00
C VAL A 170 9.67 14.16 -5.28
N GLY A 171 8.93 14.52 -6.33
CA GLY A 171 9.06 13.87 -7.64
C GLY A 171 10.46 14.00 -8.21
N ASN A 172 11.05 15.20 -8.13
CA ASN A 172 12.42 15.45 -8.61
C ASN A 172 13.45 14.68 -7.79
N PHE A 173 13.31 14.65 -6.46
CA PHE A 173 14.16 13.90 -5.56
C PHE A 173 14.06 12.39 -5.84
N THR A 174 12.85 11.87 -5.96
CA THR A 174 12.59 10.45 -6.29
C THR A 174 13.27 10.06 -7.60
N SER A 175 13.13 10.87 -8.65
CA SER A 175 13.77 10.59 -9.94
C SER A 175 15.31 10.52 -9.83
N LYS A 176 15.92 11.46 -9.09
CA LYS A 176 17.36 11.46 -8.83
C LYS A 176 17.80 10.22 -8.05
N CYS A 177 17.10 9.87 -6.97
CA CYS A 177 17.41 8.68 -6.17
C CYS A 177 17.25 7.39 -6.98
N PHE A 178 16.20 7.29 -7.79
CA PHE A 178 16.00 6.12 -8.66
C PHE A 178 17.17 5.91 -9.61
N LYS A 179 17.65 6.99 -10.23
CA LYS A 179 18.81 6.95 -11.12
C LYS A 179 20.09 6.56 -10.36
N GLN A 180 20.30 7.12 -9.18
CA GLN A 180 21.49 6.87 -8.36
C GLN A 180 21.56 5.43 -7.86
N TYR A 181 20.46 4.88 -7.34
CA TYR A 181 20.45 3.59 -6.64
C TYR A 181 20.07 2.41 -7.52
N PHE A 182 19.27 2.64 -8.58
CA PHE A 182 18.76 1.57 -9.44
C PHE A 182 19.19 1.71 -10.91
N GLY A 183 19.89 2.79 -11.28
CA GLY A 183 20.32 3.03 -12.65
C GLY A 183 19.15 3.28 -13.62
N ALA A 184 17.95 3.55 -13.11
CA ALA A 184 16.73 3.75 -13.89
C ALA A 184 16.12 5.11 -13.57
N GLU A 185 15.48 5.74 -14.56
CA GLU A 185 14.75 6.99 -14.33
C GLU A 185 13.27 6.70 -14.04
N PHE A 186 12.80 7.21 -12.90
CA PHE A 186 11.37 7.25 -12.61
C PHE A 186 10.82 8.64 -12.98
N PRO A 187 9.68 8.77 -13.68
CA PRO A 187 9.17 10.08 -14.08
C PRO A 187 8.77 10.91 -12.86
N SER A 188 9.47 12.03 -12.63
CA SER A 188 9.18 12.97 -11.54
C SER A 188 7.70 13.39 -11.55
N LYS A 189 7.16 13.67 -12.74
CA LYS A 189 5.75 14.06 -12.91
C LYS A 189 4.76 12.99 -12.47
N ALA A 190 5.09 11.70 -12.59
CA ALA A 190 4.21 10.63 -12.11
C ALA A 190 4.06 10.65 -10.58
N VAL A 191 5.16 10.94 -9.87
CA VAL A 191 5.14 11.08 -8.40
C VAL A 191 4.34 12.31 -8.00
N GLU A 192 4.63 13.45 -8.63
CA GLU A 192 3.89 14.70 -8.39
C GLU A 192 2.38 14.52 -8.62
N ASP A 193 1.98 13.95 -9.76
CA ASP A 193 0.57 13.73 -10.11
C ASP A 193 -0.13 12.76 -9.14
N SER A 194 0.59 11.73 -8.67
CA SER A 194 0.03 10.77 -7.71
C SER A 194 -0.35 11.44 -6.38
N ILE A 195 0.48 12.35 -5.88
CA ILE A 195 0.26 13.09 -4.63
C ILE A 195 -0.79 14.19 -4.85
N MET A 196 -0.62 15.03 -5.88
CA MET A 196 -1.51 16.16 -6.17
C MET A 196 -2.95 15.74 -6.47
N SER A 197 -3.14 14.54 -7.02
CA SER A 197 -4.48 14.00 -7.27
C SER A 197 -5.16 13.41 -6.03
N GLY A 198 -4.44 13.30 -4.90
CA GLY A 198 -4.92 12.61 -3.70
C GLY A 198 -4.98 11.08 -3.84
N ARG A 199 -4.48 10.52 -4.96
CA ARG A 199 -4.47 9.06 -5.17
C ARG A 199 -3.37 8.35 -4.38
N LEU A 200 -2.27 9.05 -4.10
CA LEU A 200 -1.30 8.65 -3.10
C LEU A 200 -1.52 9.48 -1.84
N LYS A 201 -2.01 8.83 -0.77
CA LYS A 201 -2.11 9.46 0.55
C LYS A 201 -1.08 8.87 1.50
N LEU A 202 -0.13 9.73 1.87
CA LEU A 202 0.87 9.48 2.89
C LEU A 202 0.49 10.26 4.15
N ASP A 203 0.46 9.58 5.29
CA ASP A 203 0.11 10.16 6.58
C ASP A 203 0.58 9.15 7.63
N PHE A 204 1.66 9.47 8.35
CA PHE A 204 2.19 8.52 9.33
C PHE A 204 1.37 8.62 10.62
N ILE A 205 0.68 7.53 10.93
CA ILE A 205 -0.12 7.41 12.14
C ILE A 205 0.47 6.28 12.97
N GLU A 206 0.83 6.61 14.20
CA GLU A 206 1.43 5.67 15.14
C GLU A 206 0.47 4.53 15.50
N VAL A 207 1.06 3.43 15.96
CA VAL A 207 0.35 2.19 16.23
C VAL A 207 -0.77 2.35 17.27
N GLU A 208 -0.63 3.26 18.24
CA GLU A 208 -1.66 3.50 19.27
C GLU A 208 -3.00 3.94 18.66
N ASP A 209 -2.96 4.79 17.65
CA ASP A 209 -4.14 5.32 16.95
C ASP A 209 -4.63 4.39 15.83
N VAL A 210 -3.72 3.61 15.23
CA VAL A 210 -4.06 2.67 14.16
C VAL A 210 -4.66 1.39 14.69
N LYS A 211 -4.16 0.90 15.83
CA LYS A 211 -4.51 -0.39 16.41
C LYS A 211 -6.02 -0.63 16.55
N PRO A 212 -6.86 0.33 17.00
CA PRO A 212 -8.31 0.15 17.08
C PRO A 212 -8.98 -0.17 15.74
N LEU A 213 -8.37 0.22 14.62
CA LEU A 213 -8.90 0.02 13.27
C LEU A 213 -8.50 -1.34 12.66
N MET A 214 -7.45 -1.98 13.18
CA MET A 214 -6.89 -3.20 12.60
C MET A 214 -7.84 -4.41 12.61
N PRO A 215 -8.61 -4.68 13.68
CA PRO A 215 -9.51 -5.84 13.71
C PRO A 215 -10.51 -5.86 12.56
N SER A 216 -11.29 -4.80 12.38
CA SER A 216 -12.33 -4.74 11.34
C SER A 216 -11.72 -4.76 9.94
N TYR A 217 -10.59 -4.08 9.75
CA TYR A 217 -9.84 -4.13 8.49
C TYR A 217 -9.38 -5.55 8.15
N LEU A 218 -8.72 -6.24 9.08
CA LEU A 218 -8.21 -7.60 8.85
C LEU A 218 -9.34 -8.62 8.65
N GLU A 219 -10.42 -8.52 9.43
CA GLU A 219 -11.60 -9.38 9.29
C GLU A 219 -12.26 -9.19 7.92
N SER A 220 -12.38 -7.96 7.42
CA SER A 220 -12.96 -7.70 6.10
C SER A 220 -12.14 -8.32 4.95
N LEU A 221 -10.84 -8.51 5.16
CA LEU A 221 -9.94 -9.21 4.25
C LEU A 221 -9.90 -10.73 4.47
N GLY A 222 -10.58 -11.24 5.50
CA GLY A 222 -10.53 -12.64 5.90
C GLY A 222 -9.17 -13.05 6.49
N PHE A 223 -8.42 -12.09 7.05
CA PHE A 223 -7.18 -12.35 7.75
C PHE A 223 -7.42 -12.49 9.26
N PRO A 224 -6.64 -13.36 9.93
CA PRO A 224 -6.72 -13.46 11.38
C PRO A 224 -6.17 -12.19 12.03
N ILE A 225 -6.77 -11.84 13.15
CA ILE A 225 -6.30 -10.72 13.99
C ILE A 225 -5.06 -11.20 14.77
N PRO A 226 -3.91 -10.52 14.62
CA PRO A 226 -2.70 -10.86 15.37
C PRO A 226 -2.85 -10.53 16.86
N ASP A 227 -2.00 -11.14 17.69
CA ASP A 227 -1.89 -10.76 19.09
C ASP A 227 -1.27 -9.36 19.27
N GLU A 228 -1.36 -8.85 20.49
CA GLU A 228 -0.77 -7.56 20.92
C GLU A 228 0.74 -7.47 20.68
N GLY A 229 1.43 -8.62 20.62
CA GLY A 229 2.86 -8.71 20.38
C GLY A 229 3.26 -8.31 18.96
N ILE A 230 2.34 -8.04 18.04
CA ILE A 230 2.69 -7.45 16.75
C ILE A 230 2.96 -5.95 16.83
N TYR A 231 2.47 -5.25 17.86
CA TYR A 231 2.54 -3.80 17.96
C TYR A 231 3.80 -3.36 18.69
N TYR A 232 4.48 -2.37 18.14
CA TYR A 232 5.64 -1.77 18.79
C TYR A 232 5.17 -0.98 20.02
N LYS A 233 5.86 -1.17 21.15
CA LYS A 233 5.69 -0.37 22.35
C LYS A 233 7.04 0.24 22.67
N ALA A 234 7.08 1.55 22.89
CA ALA A 234 8.30 2.21 23.36
C ALA A 234 8.66 1.83 24.82
N GLU A 235 7.79 1.11 25.55
CA GLU A 235 8.06 0.68 26.91
C GLU A 235 9.03 -0.51 26.98
N ILE A 236 10.25 -0.20 27.39
CA ILE A 236 11.28 -1.14 27.83
C ILE A 236 10.76 -1.86 29.09
N SER A 237 10.26 -3.09 28.91
CA SER A 237 10.26 -4.03 30.03
C SER A 237 11.69 -4.54 30.17
N LEU A 238 12.42 -3.98 31.14
CA LEU A 238 13.60 -4.67 31.65
C LEU A 238 13.11 -6.03 32.17
N PRO A 239 13.72 -7.16 31.81
CA PRO A 239 13.46 -8.39 32.52
C PRO A 239 13.76 -8.15 34.00
N GLU A 240 12.82 -8.47 34.88
CA GLU A 240 13.12 -8.62 36.30
C GLU A 240 14.28 -9.62 36.39
N GLU A 241 15.41 -9.19 36.96
CA GLU A 241 16.43 -10.12 37.40
C GLU A 241 15.76 -11.05 38.40
N ASP A 242 15.66 -12.32 38.01
CA ASP A 242 15.23 -13.41 38.88
C ASP A 242 16.34 -13.60 39.92
N ASP A 243 16.33 -12.75 40.97
CA ASP A 243 17.09 -12.93 42.20
C ASP A 243 16.56 -14.18 42.91
N SER A 244 16.94 -15.34 42.39
CA SER A 244 16.83 -16.64 43.05
C SER A 244 18.23 -17.11 43.47
N ASP A 245 18.81 -16.39 44.44
CA ASP A 245 19.87 -16.92 45.31
C ASP A 245 19.26 -17.14 46.70
N ASP A 246 18.80 -18.37 46.95
CA ASP A 246 18.67 -19.00 48.28
C ASP A 246 19.89 -19.90 48.55
#